data_AF-A0A7J9RMG5-F1
#
_entry.id   AF-A0A7J9RMG5-F1
#
_cell.length_a   1.000
_cell.length_b   1.000
_cell.length_c   1.000
_cell.angle_alpha   90.00
_cell.angle_beta   90.00
_cell.angle_gamma   90.00
#
_symmetry.space_group_name_H-M   'P 1'
#
loop_
_entity.id
_entity.type
_entity.pdbx_description
1 polymer ?
#
loop_
_entity_poly.entity_id
_entity_poly.type
_entity_poly.pdbx_seq_one_letter_code
_entity_poly.pdbx_strand_id
1 'polypeptide(L)'
;MTLEVILEGFFAPAILFFVLGMLTVFVKSDLEIPPAMGTAMILFLLAAIGLEGGGGAIKALMVEPGLLGVILITALFAILCGSFFAFATAHMLKKIAKFKTADAWACGGHYGAVSAATLAVGVGIASAAQEAAPGELIFVGWM
;
A
#
# COMPACT_ATOMS: atom_id res chain seq x y z
N MET A 1 -20.06 0.09 -14.38
CA MET A 1 -18.86 -0.76 -14.34
C MET A 1 -19.01 -1.80 -15.43
N THR A 2 -18.16 -1.79 -16.45
CA THR A 2 -18.23 -2.70 -17.61
C THR A 2 -17.52 -4.02 -17.29
N LEU A 3 -17.90 -5.11 -17.98
CA LEU A 3 -17.29 -6.44 -17.81
C LEU A 3 -15.77 -6.42 -18.03
N GLU A 4 -15.29 -5.53 -18.90
CA GLU A 4 -13.86 -5.30 -19.18
C GLU A 4 -13.09 -4.89 -17.93
N VAL A 5 -13.60 -3.96 -17.11
CA VAL A 5 -12.92 -3.49 -15.90
C VAL A 5 -12.73 -4.63 -14.88
N ILE A 6 -13.70 -5.52 -14.79
CA ILE A 6 -13.63 -6.70 -13.89
C ILE A 6 -12.58 -7.68 -14.40
N LEU A 7 -12.55 -7.94 -15.71
CA LEU A 7 -11.59 -8.84 -16.33
C LEU A 7 -10.15 -8.29 -16.22
N GLU A 8 -9.95 -7.00 -16.48
CA GLU A 8 -8.64 -6.35 -16.31
C GLU A 8 -8.14 -6.44 -14.87
N GLY A 9 -9.03 -6.21 -13.89
CA GLY A 9 -8.70 -6.36 -12.48
C GLY A 9 -8.29 -7.80 -12.14
N PHE A 10 -9.00 -8.80 -12.65
CA PHE A 10 -8.70 -10.21 -12.40
C PHE A 10 -7.35 -10.66 -13.00
N PHE A 11 -6.99 -10.13 -14.17
CA PHE A 11 -5.71 -10.40 -14.83
C PHE A 11 -4.58 -9.45 -14.38
N ALA A 12 -4.80 -8.65 -13.34
CA ALA A 12 -3.75 -7.80 -12.77
C ALA A 12 -2.57 -8.68 -12.30
N PRO A 13 -1.31 -8.32 -12.62
CA PRO A 13 -0.15 -9.12 -12.26
C PRO A 13 -0.09 -9.49 -10.78
N ALA A 14 -0.49 -8.58 -9.88
CA ALA A 14 -0.52 -8.84 -8.44
C ALA A 14 -1.43 -10.03 -8.07
N ILE A 15 -2.63 -10.12 -8.65
CA ILE A 15 -3.55 -11.23 -8.42
C ILE A 15 -2.99 -12.51 -9.03
N LEU A 16 -2.44 -12.44 -10.25
CA LEU A 16 -1.85 -13.59 -10.92
C LEU A 16 -0.65 -14.17 -10.15
N PHE A 17 0.23 -13.31 -9.60
CA PHE A 17 1.34 -13.75 -8.74
C PHE A 17 0.86 -14.34 -7.41
N PHE A 18 -0.22 -13.81 -6.83
CA PHE A 18 -0.85 -14.41 -5.66
C PHE A 18 -1.40 -15.81 -5.97
N VAL A 19 -2.11 -15.97 -7.08
CA VAL A 19 -2.61 -17.27 -7.56
C VAL A 19 -1.44 -18.22 -7.85
N LEU A 20 -0.37 -17.75 -8.47
CA LEU A 20 0.84 -18.53 -8.70
C LEU A 20 1.45 -19.01 -7.38
N GLY A 21 1.53 -18.14 -6.37
CA GLY A 21 2.00 -18.49 -5.03
C GLY A 21 1.11 -19.52 -4.32
N MET A 22 -0.21 -19.49 -4.54
CA MET A 22 -1.09 -20.57 -4.05
C MET A 22 -0.84 -21.88 -4.81
N LEU A 23 -0.68 -21.81 -6.14
CA LEU A 23 -0.42 -22.98 -6.98
C LEU A 23 0.91 -23.66 -6.63
N THR A 24 1.96 -22.91 -6.32
CA THR A 24 3.25 -23.50 -5.90
C THR A 24 3.12 -24.32 -4.63
N VAL A 25 2.29 -23.89 -3.68
CA VAL A 25 1.96 -24.66 -2.46
C VAL A 25 1.15 -25.92 -2.80
N PHE A 26 0.12 -25.81 -3.66
CA PHE A 26 -0.72 -26.95 -4.04
C PHE A 26 0.06 -28.04 -4.79
N VAL A 27 0.98 -27.65 -5.66
CA VAL A 27 1.82 -28.56 -6.44
C VAL A 27 3.03 -29.04 -5.62
N LYS A 28 3.23 -28.55 -4.39
CA LYS A 28 4.40 -28.82 -3.53
C LYS A 28 5.72 -28.54 -4.24
N SER A 29 5.77 -27.42 -4.95
CA SER A 29 6.97 -26.99 -5.65
C SER A 29 8.08 -26.64 -4.65
N ASP A 30 9.31 -27.11 -4.90
CA ASP A 30 10.52 -26.71 -4.16
C ASP A 30 11.01 -25.30 -4.57
N LEU A 31 10.07 -24.38 -4.83
CA LEU A 31 10.39 -23.01 -5.21
C LEU A 31 10.82 -22.23 -3.96
N GLU A 32 12.12 -22.22 -3.70
CA GLU A 32 12.72 -21.44 -2.63
C GLU A 32 13.25 -20.10 -3.16
N ILE A 33 12.77 -19.00 -2.59
CA ILE A 33 13.32 -17.66 -2.86
C ILE A 33 14.46 -17.43 -1.86
N PRO A 34 15.70 -17.17 -2.31
CA PRO A 34 16.82 -16.92 -1.41
C PRO A 34 16.52 -15.75 -0.46
N PRO A 35 16.81 -15.87 0.85
CA PRO A 35 16.51 -14.80 1.82
C PRO A 35 17.12 -13.44 1.45
N ALA A 36 18.32 -13.44 0.86
CA ALA A 36 18.98 -12.24 0.38
C ALA A 36 18.18 -11.51 -0.72
N MET A 37 17.51 -12.26 -1.60
CA MET A 37 16.67 -11.70 -2.64
C MET A 37 15.42 -11.05 -2.04
N GLY A 38 14.80 -11.67 -1.04
CA GLY A 38 13.66 -11.09 -0.33
C GLY A 38 14.01 -9.73 0.30
N THR A 39 15.11 -9.65 1.04
CA THR A 39 15.60 -8.40 1.63
C THR A 39 15.92 -7.35 0.56
N ALA A 40 16.58 -7.75 -0.53
CA ALA A 40 16.90 -6.84 -1.63
C ALA A 40 15.63 -6.26 -2.27
N MET A 41 14.61 -7.09 -2.50
CA MET A 41 13.32 -6.65 -3.05
C MET A 41 12.60 -5.68 -2.10
N ILE A 42 12.58 -5.94 -0.80
CA ILE A 42 11.97 -5.04 0.19
C ILE A 42 12.66 -3.67 0.18
N LEU A 43 14.00 -3.66 0.22
CA LEU A 43 14.77 -2.41 0.19
C LEU A 43 14.58 -1.66 -1.12
N PHE A 44 14.59 -2.38 -2.25
CA PHE A 44 14.35 -1.80 -3.56
C PHE A 44 12.96 -1.16 -3.64
N LEU A 45 11.91 -1.87 -3.21
CA LEU A 45 10.55 -1.36 -3.23
C LEU A 45 10.40 -0.13 -2.32
N LEU A 46 10.94 -0.18 -1.10
CA LEU A 46 10.90 0.95 -0.18
C LEU A 46 11.60 2.18 -0.77
N ALA A 47 12.77 1.99 -1.39
CA ALA A 47 13.50 3.05 -2.06
C ALA A 47 12.75 3.59 -3.28
N ALA A 48 12.25 2.70 -4.16
CA ALA A 48 11.54 3.09 -5.38
C ALA A 48 10.27 3.88 -5.06
N ILE A 49 9.45 3.40 -4.11
CA ILE A 49 8.23 4.07 -3.68
C ILE A 49 8.56 5.43 -3.02
N GLY A 50 9.57 5.47 -2.14
CA GLY A 50 9.99 6.71 -1.50
C GLY A 50 10.50 7.77 -2.49
N LEU A 51 11.27 7.36 -3.50
CA LEU A 51 11.79 8.24 -4.54
C LEU A 51 10.69 8.74 -5.48
N GLU A 52 9.78 7.87 -5.93
CA GLU A 52 8.63 8.25 -6.76
C GLU A 52 7.70 9.23 -6.03
N GLY A 53 7.31 8.91 -4.79
CA GLY A 53 6.44 9.76 -3.98
C GLY A 53 7.09 11.11 -3.64
N GLY A 54 8.36 11.10 -3.22
CA GLY A 54 9.11 12.33 -2.95
C GLY A 54 9.33 13.19 -4.20
N GLY A 55 9.62 12.57 -5.35
CA GLY A 55 9.74 13.26 -6.63
C GLY A 55 8.44 13.93 -7.08
N GLY A 56 7.30 13.26 -6.90
CA GLY A 56 5.97 13.82 -7.11
C GLY A 56 5.67 15.01 -6.21
N ALA A 57 5.99 14.90 -4.91
CA ALA A 57 5.83 15.99 -3.95
C ALA A 57 6.65 17.24 -4.34
N ILE A 58 7.91 17.05 -4.73
CA ILE A 58 8.80 18.14 -5.14
C ILE A 58 8.28 18.84 -6.40
N LYS A 59 7.84 18.08 -7.41
CA LYS A 59 7.26 18.66 -8.64
C LYS A 59 6.00 19.48 -8.33
N ALA A 60 5.09 18.93 -7.53
CA ALA A 60 3.88 19.64 -7.14
C ALA A 60 4.22 20.96 -6.40
N LEU A 61 5.25 20.93 -5.55
CA LEU A 61 5.72 22.11 -4.82
C LEU A 61 6.42 23.15 -5.71
N MET A 62 7.04 22.74 -6.82
CA MET A 62 7.61 23.66 -7.80
C MET A 62 6.53 24.42 -8.57
N VAL A 63 5.38 23.78 -8.83
CA VAL A 63 4.24 24.42 -9.50
C VAL A 63 3.46 25.29 -8.52
N GLU A 64 3.19 24.79 -7.31
CA GLU A 64 2.42 25.48 -6.28
C GLU A 64 3.06 25.35 -4.89
N PRO A 65 3.94 26.29 -4.49
CA PRO A 65 4.63 26.23 -3.19
C PRO A 65 3.70 26.26 -1.97
N GLY A 66 2.49 26.79 -2.11
CA GLY A 66 1.48 26.83 -1.03
C GLY A 66 1.00 25.45 -0.58
N LEU A 67 1.28 24.41 -1.36
CA LEU A 67 0.81 23.05 -1.13
C LEU A 67 1.57 22.31 -0.02
N LEU A 68 2.71 22.85 0.44
CA LEU A 68 3.54 22.22 1.48
C LEU A 68 2.74 21.86 2.73
N GLY A 69 1.89 22.77 3.18
CA GLY A 69 1.07 22.56 4.38
C GLY A 69 0.09 21.40 4.21
N VAL A 70 -0.53 21.29 3.03
CA VAL A 70 -1.46 20.20 2.70
C VAL A 70 -0.71 18.87 2.70
N ILE A 71 0.44 18.79 2.02
CA ILE A 71 1.28 17.59 1.94
C ILE A 71 1.67 17.09 3.35
N LEU A 72 2.14 17.99 4.21
CA LEU A 72 2.57 17.65 5.56
C LEU A 72 1.40 17.18 6.43
N ILE A 73 0.23 17.83 6.33
CA ILE A 73 -0.97 17.43 7.07
C ILE A 73 -1.46 16.07 6.58
N THR A 74 -1.47 15.82 5.27
CA THR A 74 -1.87 14.52 4.71
C THR A 74 -0.93 13.39 5.11
N ALA A 75 0.39 13.64 5.10
CA ALA A 75 1.37 12.65 5.53
C ALA A 75 1.23 12.34 7.04
N LEU A 76 1.05 13.37 7.87
CA LEU A 76 0.80 13.18 9.30
C LEU A 76 -0.49 12.38 9.53
N PHE A 77 -1.56 12.70 8.81
CA PHE A 77 -2.82 11.98 8.90
C PHE A 77 -2.67 10.50 8.49
N ALA A 78 -1.95 10.23 7.40
CA ALA A 78 -1.65 8.87 6.95
C ALA A 78 -0.88 8.07 8.01
N ILE A 79 0.17 8.66 8.61
CA ILE A 79 0.95 8.03 9.69
C ILE A 79 0.06 7.73 10.92
N LEU A 80 -0.77 8.69 11.32
CA LEU A 80 -1.66 8.52 12.48
C LEU A 80 -2.72 7.45 12.21
N CYS A 81 -3.34 7.44 11.03
CA CYS A 81 -4.32 6.42 10.64
C CYS A 81 -3.67 5.04 10.54
N GLY A 82 -2.55 4.90 9.83
CA GLY A 82 -1.82 3.63 9.69
C GLY A 82 -1.40 3.07 11.05
N SER A 83 -0.86 3.93 11.93
CA SER A 83 -0.56 3.56 13.31
C SER A 83 -1.82 3.10 14.04
N PHE A 84 -2.88 3.90 14.03
CA PHE A 84 -4.14 3.55 14.68
C PHE A 84 -4.65 2.17 14.24
N PHE A 85 -4.68 1.89 12.94
CA PHE A 85 -5.12 0.59 12.42
C PHE A 85 -4.15 -0.54 12.79
N ALA A 86 -2.84 -0.31 12.78
CA ALA A 86 -1.86 -1.30 13.22
C ALA A 86 -2.09 -1.71 14.69
N PHE A 87 -2.18 -0.71 15.58
CA PHE A 87 -2.41 -0.90 17.00
C PHE A 87 -3.78 -1.52 17.26
N ALA A 88 -4.84 -1.00 16.64
CA ALA A 88 -6.20 -1.52 16.80
C ALA A 88 -6.28 -2.99 16.39
N THR A 89 -5.72 -3.34 15.23
CA THR A 89 -5.73 -4.71 14.71
C THR A 89 -4.94 -5.65 15.62
N ALA A 90 -3.73 -5.27 16.04
CA ALA A 90 -2.93 -6.07 16.98
C ALA A 90 -3.67 -6.32 18.30
N HIS A 91 -4.31 -5.28 18.87
CA HIS A 91 -5.09 -5.43 20.10
C HIS A 91 -6.33 -6.29 19.90
N MET A 92 -7.01 -6.18 18.76
CA MET A 92 -8.17 -7.00 18.42
C MET A 92 -7.77 -8.48 18.29
N LEU A 93 -6.68 -8.79 17.58
CA LEU A 93 -6.14 -10.14 17.44
C LEU A 93 -5.73 -10.75 18.79
N LYS A 94 -5.14 -9.95 19.69
CA LYS A 94 -4.81 -10.41 21.04
C LYS A 94 -6.05 -10.69 21.90
N LYS A 95 -7.03 -9.79 21.89
CA LYS A 95 -8.18 -9.87 22.81
C LYS A 95 -9.28 -10.83 22.33
N ILE A 96 -9.56 -10.82 21.03
CA ILE A 96 -10.67 -11.59 20.44
C ILE A 96 -10.16 -12.94 19.95
N ALA A 97 -9.14 -12.94 19.09
CA ALA A 97 -8.61 -14.17 18.47
C ALA A 97 -7.59 -14.91 19.35
N LYS A 98 -7.14 -14.30 20.47
CA LYS A 98 -6.18 -14.87 21.43
C LYS A 98 -4.85 -15.29 20.80
N PHE A 99 -4.38 -14.54 19.80
CA PHE A 99 -3.09 -14.79 19.16
C PHE A 99 -1.92 -14.51 20.13
N LYS A 100 -0.77 -15.16 19.89
CA LYS A 100 0.46 -14.83 20.59
C LYS A 100 0.82 -13.37 20.34
N THR A 101 1.45 -12.72 21.32
CA THR A 101 1.80 -11.31 21.23
C THR A 101 2.62 -10.99 19.98
N ALA A 102 3.65 -11.79 19.68
CA ALA A 102 4.49 -11.58 18.49
C ALA A 102 3.68 -11.65 17.18
N ASP A 103 2.87 -12.69 17.01
CA ASP A 103 2.06 -12.90 15.81
C ASP A 103 1.01 -11.80 15.61
N ALA A 104 0.37 -11.36 16.70
CA ALA A 104 -0.63 -10.29 16.66
C ALA A 104 -0.02 -8.94 16.27
N TRP A 105 1.17 -8.60 16.77
CA TRP A 105 1.86 -7.36 16.39
C TRP A 105 2.44 -7.42 14.98
N ALA A 106 2.96 -8.58 14.55
CA ALA A 106 3.40 -8.79 13.18
C ALA A 106 2.22 -8.61 12.19
N CYS A 107 1.07 -9.22 12.49
CA CYS A 107 -0.16 -9.05 11.70
C CYS A 107 -0.65 -7.59 11.75
N GLY A 108 -0.68 -6.98 12.93
CA GLY A 108 -1.10 -5.58 13.08
C GLY A 108 -0.23 -4.62 12.25
N GLY A 109 1.09 -4.78 12.28
CA GLY A 109 1.99 -3.99 11.43
C GLY A 109 1.70 -4.16 9.94
N HIS A 110 1.33 -5.36 9.50
CA HIS A 110 0.93 -5.61 8.11
C HIS A 110 -0.39 -4.91 7.73
N TYR A 111 -1.40 -4.95 8.61
CA TYR A 111 -2.70 -4.30 8.37
C TYR A 111 -2.69 -2.78 8.55
N GLY A 112 -1.66 -2.22 9.19
CA GLY A 112 -1.46 -0.77 9.25
C GLY A 112 -0.78 -0.18 8.03
N ALA A 113 -0.19 -1.01 7.17
CA ALA A 113 0.44 -0.56 5.93
C ALA A 113 -0.62 -0.26 4.86
N VAL A 114 -0.45 0.87 4.17
CA VAL A 114 -1.34 1.29 3.07
C VAL A 114 -0.79 0.71 1.76
N SER A 115 -1.65 0.17 0.89
CA SER A 115 -1.22 -0.50 -0.35
C SER A 115 -1.58 0.29 -1.61
N ALA A 116 -1.00 -0.11 -2.74
CA ALA A 116 -1.36 0.35 -4.08
C ALA A 116 -2.85 0.29 -4.39
N ALA A 117 -3.54 -0.74 -3.87
CA ALA A 117 -4.97 -0.89 -4.07
C ALA A 117 -5.76 0.20 -3.33
N THR A 118 -5.31 0.60 -2.13
CA THR A 118 -5.94 1.67 -1.35
C THR A 118 -5.81 3.01 -2.06
N LEU A 119 -4.65 3.29 -2.66
CA LEU A 119 -4.50 4.45 -3.51
C LEU A 119 -5.43 4.39 -4.71
N ALA A 120 -5.42 3.28 -5.46
CA ALA A 120 -6.24 3.16 -6.66
C ALA A 120 -7.72 3.45 -6.37
N VAL A 121 -8.21 3.00 -5.21
CA VAL A 121 -9.55 3.34 -4.71
C VAL A 121 -9.68 4.83 -4.40
N GLY A 122 -8.73 5.43 -3.67
CA GLY A 122 -8.73 6.87 -3.37
C GLY A 122 -8.75 7.74 -4.63
N VAL A 123 -7.94 7.40 -5.63
CA VAL A 123 -7.91 8.06 -6.95
C VAL A 123 -9.23 7.87 -7.68
N GLY A 124 -9.79 6.66 -7.65
CA GLY A 124 -11.09 6.37 -8.26
C GLY A 124 -12.21 7.20 -7.64
N ILE A 125 -12.21 7.37 -6.32
CA ILE A 125 -13.18 8.21 -5.60
C ILE A 125 -12.99 9.68 -5.96
N ALA A 126 -11.76 10.21 -5.93
CA ALA A 126 -11.47 11.59 -6.30
C ALA A 126 -11.87 11.91 -7.76
N SER A 127 -11.55 10.99 -8.67
CA SER A 127 -11.92 11.10 -10.09
C SER A 127 -13.43 11.06 -10.29
N ALA A 128 -14.14 10.21 -9.53
CA ALA A 128 -15.61 10.12 -9.56
C ALA A 128 -16.28 11.37 -8.98
N ALA A 129 -15.62 12.05 -8.04
CA ALA A 129 -16.07 13.33 -7.48
C ALA A 129 -15.83 14.54 -8.41
N GLN A 130 -15.22 14.33 -9.60
CA GLN A 130 -14.76 15.38 -10.50
C GLN A 130 -13.78 16.37 -9.85
N GLU A 131 -13.11 15.94 -8.79
CA GLU A 131 -12.01 16.71 -8.21
C GLU A 131 -10.76 16.43 -9.05
N ALA A 132 -10.23 17.47 -9.69
CA ALA A 132 -8.97 17.41 -10.41
C ALA A 132 -7.83 17.35 -9.38
N ALA A 133 -7.63 16.19 -8.74
CA ALA A 133 -6.42 15.96 -7.96
C ALA A 133 -5.25 15.90 -8.97
N PRO A 134 -4.27 16.82 -8.89
CA PRO A 134 -3.06 16.67 -9.69
C PRO A 134 -2.49 15.29 -9.42
N GLY A 135 -2.23 14.51 -10.47
CA GLY A 135 -1.69 13.15 -10.34
C GLY A 135 -0.43 13.07 -9.48
N GLU A 136 0.27 14.20 -9.36
CA GLU A 136 1.44 14.37 -8.50
C GLU A 136 1.12 14.32 -6.99
N LEU A 137 -0.04 14.83 -6.54
CA LEU A 137 -0.48 14.76 -5.13
C LEU A 137 -0.94 13.37 -4.71
N ILE A 138 -1.47 12.61 -5.65
CA ILE A 138 -1.93 11.23 -5.44
C ILE A 138 -0.76 10.36 -4.95
N PHE A 139 0.42 10.49 -5.58
CA PHE A 139 1.62 9.75 -5.16
C PHE A 139 2.19 10.20 -3.82
N VAL A 140 1.88 11.41 -3.36
CA VAL A 140 2.29 11.89 -2.02
C VAL A 140 1.48 11.24 -0.90
N GLY A 141 0.22 10.90 -1.16
CA GLY A 141 -0.65 10.19 -0.20
C GLY A 141 -0.35 8.69 -0.04
N TRP A 142 0.67 8.17 -0.74
CA TRP A 142 1.15 6.79 -0.60
C TRP A 142 2.11 6.58 0.57
N MET A 143 2.64 7.66 1.14
CA MET A 143 3.55 7.64 2.29
C MET A 143 2.79 7.44 3.60
#